data_AF-A0A7J9CKZ5-F1
#
_entry.id   AF-A0A7J9CKZ5-F1
#
_cell.length_a   1.000
_cell.length_b   1.000
_cell.length_c   1.000
_cell.angle_alpha   90.00
_cell.angle_beta   90.00
_cell.angle_gamma   90.00
#
_symmetry.space_group_name_H-M   'P 1'
#
loop_
_entity.id
_entity.type
_entity.pdbx_description
1 polymer ?
#
loop_
_entity_poly.entity_id
_entity_poly.type
_entity_poly.pdbx_seq_one_letter_code
_entity_poly.pdbx_strand_id
1 'polypeptide(L)'
;MGALWKALPAPTYYYLRNTSILREKMLHNLLLLFVVVITCFRYLILATATAGVINNKYLQRTLATDENPGFVSIDCGVEDDYFDNSTGIWFKSDTEFISSGENHDTFPEYFLNNEQFGKRYETVRSFPNGIKNCYTLKLEQATNNSFRIRASFAYGNYDRKNKIPKFDLYLGVNYWVTVNLTDFEGLFHEIIHVFPADTEYVCLANTGTGTPFISALEIRPSNISTYGNGSSLELINIWLYDLSFYPGQSPGV
;
A
#
# COMPACT_ATOMS: atom_id res chain seq x y z
N MET A 1 -17.30 76.65 45.63
CA MET A 1 -18.40 75.69 45.41
C MET A 1 -17.79 74.37 44.98
N GLY A 2 -17.39 73.56 45.98
CA GLY A 2 -16.75 72.27 45.76
C GLY A 2 -17.81 71.20 45.52
N ALA A 3 -17.88 70.68 44.30
CA ALA A 3 -18.59 69.45 44.01
C ALA A 3 -17.82 68.30 44.68
N LEU A 4 -18.36 67.82 45.80
CA LEU A 4 -17.89 66.63 46.49
C LEU A 4 -17.79 65.48 45.48
N TRP A 5 -16.58 64.98 45.25
CA TRP A 5 -16.39 63.57 44.98
C TRP A 5 -16.87 62.84 46.24
N LYS A 6 -18.16 62.50 46.30
CA LYS A 6 -18.68 61.63 47.36
C LYS A 6 -18.02 60.27 47.14
N ALA A 7 -16.93 60.04 47.86
CA ALA A 7 -16.39 58.71 48.05
C ALA A 7 -17.53 57.82 48.56
N LEU A 8 -17.79 56.72 47.85
CA LEU A 8 -18.79 55.76 48.27
C LEU A 8 -18.48 55.28 49.70
N PRO A 9 -19.47 55.19 50.60
CA PRO A 9 -19.25 54.70 51.95
C PRO A 9 -18.64 53.29 51.91
N ALA A 10 -17.67 53.00 52.77
CA ALA A 10 -16.89 51.74 52.76
C ALA A 10 -17.72 50.44 52.55
N PRO A 11 -18.95 50.29 53.11
CA PRO A 11 -19.77 49.10 52.88
C PRO A 11 -20.21 48.92 51.43
N THR A 12 -20.52 50.00 50.69
CA THR A 12 -20.98 49.90 49.30
C THR A 12 -19.82 49.63 48.34
N TYR A 13 -18.62 50.16 48.60
CA TYR A 13 -17.40 49.81 47.85
C TYR A 13 -17.03 48.33 48.03
N TYR A 14 -17.13 47.79 49.25
CA TYR A 14 -16.88 46.37 49.52
C TYR A 14 -17.87 45.46 48.77
N TYR A 15 -19.15 45.85 48.73
CA TYR A 15 -20.20 45.11 48.03
C TYR A 15 -19.97 45.10 46.51
N LEU A 16 -19.67 46.26 45.90
CA LEU A 16 -19.40 46.38 44.47
C LEU A 16 -18.11 45.65 44.04
N ARG A 17 -17.07 45.66 44.90
CA ARG A 17 -15.83 44.91 44.67
C ARG A 17 -16.05 43.40 44.75
N ASN A 18 -16.89 42.93 45.68
CA ASN A 18 -17.23 41.51 45.77
C ASN A 18 -18.07 41.04 44.57
N THR A 19 -19.03 41.85 44.11
CA THR A 19 -19.85 41.51 42.94
C THR A 19 -19.04 41.54 41.64
N SER A 20 -18.06 42.44 41.49
CA SER A 20 -17.16 42.45 40.34
C SER A 20 -16.21 41.23 40.31
N ILE A 21 -15.64 40.84 41.46
CA ILE A 21 -14.80 39.64 41.59
C ILE A 21 -15.62 38.36 41.32
N LEU A 22 -16.86 38.29 41.83
CA LEU A 22 -17.77 37.18 41.54
C LEU A 22 -18.11 37.12 40.05
N ARG A 23 -18.33 38.26 39.40
CA ARG A 23 -18.60 38.33 37.95
C ARG A 23 -17.39 37.91 37.12
N GLU A 24 -16.18 38.31 37.48
CA GLU A 24 -14.96 37.87 36.79
C GLU A 24 -14.69 36.37 36.97
N LYS A 25 -14.86 35.83 38.19
CA LYS A 25 -14.74 34.38 38.44
C LYS A 25 -15.80 33.58 37.68
N MET A 26 -17.03 34.08 37.62
CA MET A 26 -18.11 33.49 36.81
C MET A 26 -17.76 33.52 35.33
N LEU A 27 -17.23 34.64 34.82
CA LEU A 27 -16.84 34.76 33.42
C LEU A 27 -15.67 33.83 33.08
N HIS A 28 -14.68 33.71 33.98
CA HIS A 28 -13.53 32.82 33.80
C HIS A 28 -13.94 31.35 33.83
N ASN A 29 -14.81 30.95 34.76
CA ASN A 29 -15.37 29.60 34.79
C ASN A 29 -16.20 29.29 33.55
N LEU A 30 -16.99 30.26 33.07
CA LEU A 30 -17.76 30.12 31.82
C LEU A 30 -16.84 29.98 30.60
N LEU A 31 -15.74 30.73 30.56
CA LEU A 31 -14.73 30.63 29.50
C LEU A 31 -14.03 29.27 29.52
N LEU A 32 -13.67 28.78 30.70
CA LEU A 32 -13.07 27.44 30.90
C LEU A 32 -14.03 26.34 30.44
N LEU A 33 -15.31 26.43 30.80
CA LEU A 33 -16.35 25.52 30.33
C LEU A 33 -16.46 25.52 28.80
N PHE A 34 -16.43 26.70 28.18
CA PHE A 34 -16.51 26.82 26.72
C PHE A 34 -15.28 26.20 26.02
N VAL A 35 -14.07 26.43 26.55
CA VAL A 35 -12.84 25.82 26.05
C VAL A 35 -12.91 24.30 26.17
N VAL A 36 -13.31 23.77 27.33
CA VAL A 36 -13.46 22.31 27.55
C VAL A 36 -14.46 21.72 26.56
N VAL A 37 -15.64 22.32 26.39
CA VAL A 37 -16.66 21.85 25.44
C VAL A 37 -16.13 21.84 24.00
N ILE A 38 -15.43 22.89 23.56
CA ILE A 38 -14.81 22.92 22.22
C ILE A 38 -13.77 21.80 22.07
N THR A 39 -12.90 21.60 23.06
CA THR A 39 -11.87 20.55 23.00
C THR A 39 -12.49 19.16 22.96
N CYS A 40 -13.51 18.89 23.79
CA CYS A 40 -14.25 17.63 23.77
C CYS A 40 -14.96 17.40 22.44
N PHE A 41 -15.60 18.45 21.89
CA PHE A 41 -16.31 18.34 20.61
C PHE A 41 -15.34 18.07 19.45
N ARG A 42 -14.17 18.73 19.43
CA ARG A 42 -13.10 18.42 18.46
C ARG A 42 -12.61 16.99 18.59
N TYR A 43 -12.38 16.52 19.81
CA TYR A 43 -11.94 15.15 20.07
C TYR A 43 -12.98 14.13 19.60
N LEU A 44 -14.26 14.40 19.86
CA LEU A 44 -15.37 13.54 19.42
C LEU A 44 -15.48 13.47 17.89
N ILE A 45 -15.39 14.60 17.19
CA ILE A 45 -15.39 14.64 15.72
C ILE A 45 -14.20 13.86 15.15
N LEU A 46 -13.00 14.03 15.72
CA LEU A 46 -11.81 13.33 15.25
C LEU A 46 -11.92 11.81 15.47
N ALA A 47 -12.46 11.39 16.60
CA ALA A 47 -12.69 9.99 16.92
C ALA A 47 -13.72 9.33 15.99
N THR A 48 -14.81 10.02 15.64
CA THR A 48 -15.81 9.45 14.71
C THR A 48 -15.32 9.43 13.26
N ALA A 49 -14.57 10.45 12.82
CA ALA A 49 -13.97 10.47 11.50
C ALA A 49 -12.96 9.33 11.30
N THR A 50 -12.07 9.11 12.28
CA THR A 50 -11.09 8.02 12.23
C THR A 50 -11.75 6.64 12.24
N ALA A 51 -12.75 6.41 13.11
CA ALA A 51 -13.52 5.16 13.12
C ALA A 51 -14.25 4.92 11.79
N GLY A 52 -14.82 5.96 11.17
CA GLY A 52 -15.46 5.88 9.87
C GLY A 52 -14.50 5.46 8.74
N VAL A 53 -13.29 6.03 8.72
CA VAL A 53 -12.24 5.67 7.76
C VAL A 53 -11.78 4.22 7.96
N ILE A 54 -11.55 3.80 9.21
CA ILE A 54 -11.12 2.43 9.54
C ILE A 54 -12.19 1.41 9.11
N ASN A 55 -13.46 1.68 9.40
CA ASN A 55 -14.56 0.79 9.03
C ASN A 55 -14.68 0.63 7.50
N ASN A 56 -14.53 1.71 6.74
CA ASN A 56 -14.55 1.66 5.28
C ASN A 56 -13.37 0.82 4.75
N LYS A 57 -12.16 1.07 5.26
CA LYS A 57 -10.95 0.33 4.92
C LYS A 57 -11.10 -1.18 5.17
N TYR A 58 -11.65 -1.56 6.33
CA TYR A 58 -11.90 -2.96 6.69
C TYR A 58 -12.95 -3.62 5.78
N LEU A 59 -14.02 -2.91 5.45
CA LEU A 59 -15.07 -3.40 4.57
C LEU A 59 -14.53 -3.64 3.15
N GLN A 60 -13.78 -2.68 2.59
CA GLN A 60 -13.14 -2.82 1.28
C GLN A 60 -12.20 -4.02 1.21
N ARG A 61 -11.37 -4.21 2.25
CA ARG A 61 -10.49 -5.37 2.35
C ARG A 61 -11.28 -6.68 2.38
N THR A 62 -12.28 -6.77 3.26
CA THR A 62 -13.12 -7.97 3.42
C THR A 62 -13.80 -8.32 2.11
N LEU A 63 -14.40 -7.34 1.40
CA LEU A 63 -15.02 -7.58 0.10
C LEU A 63 -14.01 -8.08 -0.94
N ALA A 64 -12.83 -7.46 -1.02
CA ALA A 64 -11.79 -7.88 -1.96
C ALA A 64 -11.26 -9.30 -1.69
N THR A 65 -11.18 -9.72 -0.41
CA THR A 65 -10.70 -11.06 -0.04
C THR A 65 -11.76 -12.14 -0.11
N ASP A 66 -13.00 -11.85 0.30
CA ASP A 66 -14.08 -12.84 0.36
C ASP A 66 -14.62 -13.19 -1.02
N GLU A 67 -14.66 -12.23 -1.95
CA GLU A 67 -15.06 -12.50 -3.33
C GLU A 67 -14.04 -13.40 -4.05
N ASN A 68 -12.76 -13.36 -3.65
CA ASN A 68 -11.67 -13.99 -4.36
C ASN A 68 -10.64 -14.67 -3.42
N PRO A 69 -11.02 -15.77 -2.74
CA PRO A 69 -10.12 -16.49 -1.85
C PRO A 69 -8.88 -16.99 -2.61
N GLY A 70 -7.69 -16.65 -2.11
CA GLY A 70 -6.40 -16.96 -2.74
C GLY A 70 -5.83 -15.85 -3.64
N PHE A 71 -6.55 -14.74 -3.82
CA PHE A 71 -6.00 -13.56 -4.49
C PHE A 71 -5.09 -12.80 -3.54
N VAL A 72 -3.86 -12.57 -3.97
CA VAL A 72 -2.89 -11.75 -3.23
C VAL A 72 -2.29 -10.74 -4.20
N SER A 73 -2.37 -9.46 -3.87
CA SER A 73 -1.75 -8.37 -4.62
C SER A 73 -0.78 -7.66 -3.70
N ILE A 74 0.49 -7.62 -4.08
CA ILE A 74 1.57 -7.06 -3.27
C ILE A 74 2.15 -5.89 -4.05
N ASP A 75 2.12 -4.70 -3.44
CA ASP A 75 2.88 -3.55 -3.90
C ASP A 75 4.23 -3.56 -3.19
N CYS A 76 5.31 -3.62 -3.98
CA CYS A 76 6.65 -3.86 -3.48
C CYS A 76 7.36 -2.53 -3.25
N GLY A 77 7.72 -2.25 -2.00
CA GLY A 77 8.33 -0.98 -1.61
C GLY A 77 7.38 -0.01 -0.91
N VAL A 78 6.07 -0.27 -0.91
CA VAL A 78 5.11 0.53 -0.12
C VAL A 78 5.19 0.22 1.37
N GLU A 79 4.99 1.23 2.21
CA GLU A 79 5.00 1.09 3.67
C GLU A 79 3.75 0.39 4.20
N ASP A 80 2.57 0.74 3.67
CA ASP A 80 1.28 0.35 4.24
C ASP A 80 0.35 -0.29 3.20
N ASP A 81 -0.46 -1.25 3.65
CA ASP A 81 -1.60 -1.78 2.88
C ASP A 81 -2.57 -0.66 2.49
N TYR A 82 -3.07 -0.69 1.25
CA TYR A 82 -4.03 0.29 0.75
C TYR A 82 -5.04 -0.30 -0.23
N PHE A 83 -6.18 0.38 -0.36
CA PHE A 83 -7.12 0.15 -1.44
C PHE A 83 -6.81 1.12 -2.56
N ASP A 84 -6.54 0.59 -3.74
CA ASP A 84 -6.32 1.40 -4.93
C ASP A 84 -7.66 1.68 -5.60
N ASN A 85 -8.16 2.92 -5.48
CA ASN A 85 -9.46 3.30 -6.04
C ASN A 85 -9.51 3.22 -7.57
N SER A 86 -8.37 3.34 -8.25
CA SER A 86 -8.28 3.36 -9.71
C SER A 86 -8.44 1.96 -10.28
N THR A 87 -7.79 0.98 -9.65
CA THR A 87 -7.86 -0.43 -10.05
C THR A 87 -8.97 -1.22 -9.34
N GLY A 88 -9.47 -0.72 -8.21
CA GLY A 88 -10.40 -1.43 -7.34
C GLY A 88 -9.77 -2.60 -6.57
N ILE A 89 -8.45 -2.66 -6.51
CA ILE A 89 -7.70 -3.78 -5.91
C ILE A 89 -7.18 -3.39 -4.53
N TRP A 90 -7.28 -4.34 -3.59
CA TRP A 90 -6.59 -4.26 -2.31
C TRP A 90 -5.13 -4.70 -2.45
N PHE A 91 -4.17 -3.80 -2.21
CA PHE A 91 -2.74 -4.09 -2.22
C PHE A 91 -2.20 -4.20 -0.78
N LYS A 92 -1.36 -5.21 -0.58
CA LYS A 92 -0.57 -5.37 0.64
C LYS A 92 0.83 -4.80 0.47
N SER A 93 1.41 -4.29 1.55
CA SER A 93 2.86 -4.09 1.63
C SER A 93 3.59 -5.43 1.52
N ASP A 94 4.79 -5.42 0.95
CA ASP A 94 5.63 -6.62 0.83
C ASP A 94 6.38 -7.03 2.11
N THR A 95 6.26 -6.25 3.18
CA THR A 95 6.97 -6.44 4.45
C THR A 95 6.78 -7.81 5.09
N GLU A 96 5.62 -8.46 4.91
CA GLU A 96 5.35 -9.81 5.44
C GLU A 96 5.91 -10.93 4.54
N PHE A 97 6.25 -10.62 3.30
CA PHE A 97 6.63 -11.60 2.27
C PHE A 97 8.14 -11.67 2.06
N ILE A 98 8.88 -10.60 2.40
CA ILE A 98 10.32 -10.54 2.26
C ILE A 98 10.94 -9.66 3.35
N SER A 99 12.15 -10.02 3.81
CA SER A 99 12.86 -9.31 4.89
C SER A 99 14.12 -8.57 4.43
N SER A 100 14.49 -8.70 3.16
CA SER A 100 15.67 -8.06 2.57
C SER A 100 15.28 -6.95 1.58
N GLY A 101 16.28 -6.20 1.13
CA GLY A 101 16.10 -5.13 0.14
C GLY A 101 15.75 -3.77 0.75
N GLU A 102 15.60 -2.79 -0.13
CA GLU A 102 15.41 -1.38 0.19
C GLU A 102 14.21 -0.84 -0.59
N ASN A 103 13.36 -0.04 0.07
CA ASN A 103 12.19 0.59 -0.55
C ASN A 103 12.61 1.89 -1.25
N HIS A 104 12.06 2.15 -2.43
CA HIS A 104 12.27 3.41 -3.14
C HIS A 104 11.01 3.87 -3.87
N ASP A 105 10.83 5.18 -3.91
CA ASP A 105 9.90 5.81 -4.84
C ASP A 105 10.51 5.89 -6.24
N THR A 106 9.68 5.72 -7.26
CA THR A 106 10.04 6.07 -8.62
C THR A 106 9.87 7.58 -8.85
N PHE A 107 10.51 8.13 -9.88
CA PHE A 107 10.32 9.55 -10.17
C PHE A 107 8.96 9.81 -10.84
N PRO A 108 8.24 10.88 -10.44
CA PRO A 108 6.93 11.21 -10.98
C PRO A 108 6.86 11.37 -12.50
N GLU A 109 7.95 11.78 -13.14
CA GLU A 109 8.05 11.92 -14.59
C GLU A 109 7.99 10.58 -15.34
N TYR A 110 8.25 9.46 -14.66
CA TYR A 110 8.09 8.10 -15.19
C TYR A 110 6.85 7.40 -14.62
N PHE A 111 5.98 8.12 -13.89
CA PHE A 111 4.71 7.54 -13.47
C PHE A 111 3.90 7.19 -14.71
N LEU A 112 3.42 5.95 -14.72
CA LEU A 112 2.58 5.46 -15.78
C LEU A 112 1.18 6.02 -15.53
N ASN A 113 0.86 7.15 -16.17
CA ASN A 113 -0.40 7.90 -16.01
C ASN A 113 -1.60 7.16 -16.63
N ASN A 114 -1.95 6.00 -16.08
CA ASN A 114 -3.10 5.19 -16.46
C ASN A 114 -3.73 4.61 -15.20
N GLU A 115 -5.03 4.83 -15.02
CA GLU A 115 -5.81 4.35 -13.86
C GLU A 115 -5.71 2.83 -13.68
N GLN A 116 -5.47 2.06 -14.74
CA GLN A 116 -5.36 0.61 -14.70
C GLN A 116 -4.05 0.09 -14.11
N PHE A 117 -3.00 0.92 -14.09
CA PHE A 117 -1.74 0.60 -13.46
C PHE A 117 -1.78 0.84 -11.95
N GLY A 118 -2.56 1.84 -11.54
CA GLY A 118 -2.65 2.27 -10.15
C GLY A 118 -1.28 2.66 -9.58
N LYS A 119 -1.20 2.66 -8.27
CA LYS A 119 0.00 3.13 -7.55
C LYS A 119 1.16 2.14 -7.51
N ARG A 120 0.94 0.89 -7.90
CA ARG A 120 1.91 -0.22 -7.74
C ARG A 120 3.22 -0.07 -8.55
N TYR A 121 3.30 0.91 -9.45
CA TYR A 121 4.52 1.24 -10.20
C TYR A 121 5.18 2.54 -9.71
N GLU A 122 4.57 3.23 -8.74
CA GLU A 122 5.13 4.42 -8.11
C GLU A 122 6.20 4.07 -7.06
N THR A 123 6.24 2.81 -6.60
CA THR A 123 7.26 2.30 -5.69
C THR A 123 7.92 1.03 -6.21
N VAL A 124 9.13 0.77 -5.71
CA VAL A 124 9.86 -0.48 -5.93
C VAL A 124 10.54 -0.94 -4.64
N ARG A 125 10.71 -2.26 -4.51
CA ARG A 125 11.75 -2.84 -3.64
C ARG A 125 12.96 -3.21 -4.48
N SER A 126 14.14 -2.77 -4.06
CA SER A 126 15.42 -3.08 -4.70
C SER A 126 16.29 -4.00 -3.85
N PHE A 127 17.16 -4.77 -4.50
CA PHE A 127 18.01 -5.77 -3.85
C PHE A 127 19.50 -5.55 -4.17
N PRO A 128 20.14 -4.53 -3.57
CA PRO A 128 21.55 -4.24 -3.83
C PRO A 128 22.50 -5.31 -3.26
N ASN A 129 22.03 -6.08 -2.29
CA ASN A 129 22.79 -7.10 -1.58
C ASN A 129 22.24 -8.50 -1.84
N GLY A 130 23.13 -9.49 -1.80
CA GLY A 130 22.78 -10.91 -2.01
C GLY A 130 22.75 -11.31 -3.49
N ILE A 131 22.98 -12.60 -3.73
CA ILE A 131 22.97 -13.17 -5.09
C ILE A 131 21.52 -13.49 -5.52
N LYS A 132 20.68 -13.92 -4.58
CA LYS A 132 19.28 -14.28 -4.81
C LYS A 132 18.44 -13.83 -3.60
N ASN A 133 17.38 -13.09 -3.86
CA ASN A 133 16.44 -12.58 -2.85
C ASN A 133 15.04 -13.10 -3.16
N CYS A 134 14.37 -13.71 -2.18
CA CYS A 134 13.15 -14.49 -2.42
C CYS A 134 11.99 -14.00 -1.58
N TYR A 135 10.88 -13.70 -2.25
CA TYR A 135 9.58 -13.56 -1.62
C TYR A 135 9.09 -14.93 -1.19
N THR A 136 8.54 -15.02 0.02
CA THR A 136 7.93 -16.24 0.55
C THR A 136 6.41 -16.11 0.44
N LEU A 137 5.80 -16.90 -0.44
CA LEU A 137 4.36 -16.93 -0.65
C LEU A 137 3.76 -18.07 0.14
N LYS A 138 2.99 -17.77 1.18
CA LYS A 138 2.25 -18.76 1.98
C LYS A 138 0.77 -18.64 1.68
N LEU A 139 0.22 -19.66 1.04
CA LEU A 139 -1.18 -19.71 0.62
C LEU A 139 -1.80 -21.00 1.18
N GLU A 140 -2.84 -20.85 1.99
CA GLU A 140 -3.55 -22.00 2.56
C GLU A 140 -4.14 -22.85 1.44
N GLN A 141 -3.97 -24.18 1.54
CA GLN A 141 -4.50 -25.14 0.57
C GLN A 141 -3.99 -24.90 -0.87
N ALA A 142 -2.78 -24.34 -1.04
CA ALA A 142 -2.20 -24.15 -2.36
C ALA A 142 -1.51 -25.40 -2.92
N THR A 143 -1.17 -26.38 -2.07
CA THR A 143 -0.52 -27.62 -2.50
C THR A 143 -1.31 -28.31 -3.63
N ASN A 144 -0.64 -28.58 -4.75
CA ASN A 144 -1.17 -29.17 -5.99
C ASN A 144 -2.25 -28.35 -6.70
N ASN A 145 -2.47 -27.09 -6.32
CA ASN A 145 -3.34 -26.16 -7.03
C ASN A 145 -2.52 -25.24 -7.94
N SER A 146 -3.13 -24.85 -9.07
CA SER A 146 -2.52 -23.95 -10.04
C SER A 146 -2.82 -22.49 -9.71
N PHE A 147 -1.80 -21.64 -9.89
CA PHE A 147 -1.89 -20.20 -9.69
C PHE A 147 -1.24 -19.46 -10.86
N ARG A 148 -1.87 -18.37 -11.28
CA ARG A 148 -1.27 -17.36 -12.14
C ARG A 148 -0.47 -16.39 -11.26
N ILE A 149 0.83 -16.32 -11.50
CA ILE A 149 1.78 -15.44 -10.81
C ILE A 149 2.24 -14.39 -11.80
N ARG A 150 2.11 -13.12 -11.44
CA ARG A 150 2.57 -11.97 -12.22
C ARG A 150 3.57 -11.16 -11.40
N ALA A 151 4.78 -11.00 -11.91
CA ALA A 151 5.79 -10.10 -11.36
C ALA A 151 5.91 -8.88 -12.28
N SER A 152 5.74 -7.69 -11.72
CA SER A 152 5.67 -6.43 -12.47
C SER A 152 6.84 -5.51 -12.11
N PHE A 153 7.33 -4.78 -13.10
CA PHE A 153 8.56 -4.00 -13.06
C PHE A 153 8.35 -2.65 -13.74
N ALA A 154 8.53 -1.57 -12.99
CA ALA A 154 8.68 -0.21 -13.51
C ALA A 154 9.93 0.40 -12.86
N TYR A 155 10.99 0.57 -13.65
CA TYR A 155 12.26 1.07 -13.12
C TYR A 155 12.13 2.50 -12.61
N GLY A 156 11.45 3.37 -13.36
CA GLY A 156 11.16 4.75 -12.97
C GLY A 156 12.37 5.56 -12.47
N ASN A 157 13.58 5.14 -12.86
CA ASN A 157 14.87 5.67 -12.44
C ASN A 157 15.03 5.83 -10.91
N TYR A 158 14.47 4.91 -10.13
CA TYR A 158 14.44 4.99 -8.65
C TYR A 158 15.84 5.23 -8.01
N ASP A 159 16.91 4.73 -8.62
CA ASP A 159 18.29 4.84 -8.11
C ASP A 159 19.11 5.98 -8.74
N ARG A 160 18.49 6.78 -9.61
CA ARG A 160 19.10 7.93 -10.32
C ARG A 160 20.28 7.58 -11.22
N LYS A 161 20.46 6.31 -11.58
CA LYS A 161 21.57 5.88 -12.46
C LYS A 161 21.22 5.88 -13.93
N ASN A 162 19.94 6.02 -14.27
CA ASN A 162 19.43 5.99 -15.63
C ASN A 162 19.91 4.75 -16.41
N LYS A 163 20.05 3.63 -15.69
CA LYS A 163 20.57 2.38 -16.22
C LYS A 163 19.71 1.23 -15.73
N ILE A 164 18.84 0.77 -16.62
CA ILE A 164 17.93 -0.35 -16.37
C ILE A 164 18.78 -1.61 -16.08
N PRO A 165 18.59 -2.26 -14.93
CA PRO A 165 19.28 -3.50 -14.60
C PRO A 165 18.64 -4.68 -15.35
N LYS A 166 19.46 -5.69 -15.63
CA LYS A 166 19.01 -7.02 -16.09
C LYS A 166 19.28 -8.03 -14.98
N PHE A 167 18.38 -8.98 -14.76
CA PHE A 167 18.45 -9.98 -13.69
C PHE A 167 17.48 -11.12 -13.97
N ASP A 168 17.61 -12.22 -13.26
CA ASP A 168 16.79 -13.42 -13.50
C ASP A 168 15.71 -13.59 -12.42
N LEU A 169 14.56 -14.13 -12.82
CA LEU A 169 13.52 -14.63 -11.94
C LEU A 169 13.59 -16.14 -11.83
N TYR A 170 13.32 -16.63 -10.64
CA TYR A 170 13.17 -18.05 -10.34
C TYR A 170 11.88 -18.28 -9.55
N LEU A 171 11.28 -19.44 -9.79
CA LEU A 171 10.19 -19.96 -8.99
C LEU A 171 10.71 -21.20 -8.23
N GLY A 172 10.93 -21.03 -6.93
CA GLY A 172 11.74 -21.94 -6.13
C GLY A 172 13.15 -22.08 -6.72
N VAL A 173 13.48 -23.31 -7.13
CA VAL A 173 14.76 -23.63 -7.77
C VAL A 173 14.73 -23.51 -9.30
N ASN A 174 13.54 -23.37 -9.89
CA ASN A 174 13.37 -23.39 -11.33
C ASN A 174 13.59 -21.99 -11.91
N TYR A 175 14.42 -21.89 -12.94
CA TYR A 175 14.54 -20.65 -13.72
C TYR A 175 13.18 -20.33 -14.34
N TRP A 176 12.74 -19.09 -14.19
CA TRP A 176 11.50 -18.61 -14.79
C TRP A 176 11.81 -17.81 -16.05
N VAL A 177 12.48 -16.67 -15.91
CA VAL A 177 12.69 -15.71 -17.00
C VAL A 177 13.78 -14.71 -16.65
N THR A 178 14.46 -14.14 -17.65
CA THR A 178 15.33 -12.98 -17.46
C THR A 178 14.54 -11.69 -17.66
N VAL A 179 14.49 -10.84 -16.63
CA VAL A 179 13.93 -9.49 -16.71
C VAL A 179 14.87 -8.61 -17.52
N ASN A 180 14.36 -8.07 -18.61
CA ASN A 180 15.11 -7.21 -19.51
C ASN A 180 14.19 -6.14 -20.08
N LEU A 181 14.05 -5.01 -19.37
CA LEU A 181 13.25 -3.88 -19.87
C LEU A 181 14.02 -3.12 -20.94
N THR A 182 13.35 -2.77 -22.02
CA THR A 182 13.92 -2.03 -23.16
C THR A 182 13.79 -0.52 -23.02
N ASP A 183 12.91 -0.05 -22.14
CA ASP A 183 12.56 1.34 -21.88
C ASP A 183 12.07 1.52 -20.44
N PHE A 184 11.61 2.73 -20.10
CA PHE A 184 11.06 3.07 -18.79
C PHE A 184 9.58 2.70 -18.64
N GLU A 185 9.00 1.99 -19.62
CA GLU A 185 7.62 1.52 -19.51
C GLU A 185 7.51 0.35 -18.52
N GLY A 186 6.31 0.12 -18.00
CA GLY A 186 6.02 -1.03 -17.16
C GLY A 186 6.10 -2.34 -17.96
N LEU A 187 6.84 -3.31 -17.44
CA LEU A 187 6.89 -4.68 -17.94
C LEU A 187 6.36 -5.63 -16.87
N PHE A 188 5.67 -6.68 -17.26
CA PHE A 188 5.42 -7.80 -16.35
C PHE A 188 5.77 -9.14 -16.99
N HIS A 189 6.07 -10.10 -16.13
CA HIS A 189 6.17 -11.52 -16.49
C HIS A 189 5.08 -12.28 -15.78
N GLU A 190 4.33 -13.06 -16.55
CA GLU A 190 3.25 -13.88 -16.03
C GLU A 190 3.48 -15.36 -16.34
N ILE A 191 3.14 -16.20 -15.37
CA ILE A 191 3.25 -17.66 -15.45
C ILE A 191 2.08 -18.33 -14.73
N ILE A 192 1.66 -19.49 -15.23
CA ILE A 192 0.80 -20.42 -14.48
C ILE A 192 1.67 -21.52 -13.88
N HIS A 193 1.60 -21.70 -12.57
CA HIS A 193 2.41 -22.66 -11.81
C HIS A 193 1.55 -23.48 -10.87
N VAL A 194 1.85 -24.77 -10.77
CA VAL A 194 1.24 -25.66 -9.76
C VAL A 194 2.12 -25.64 -8.53
N PHE A 195 1.59 -25.14 -7.42
CA PHE A 195 2.34 -25.02 -6.18
C PHE A 195 2.64 -26.42 -5.62
N PRO A 196 3.92 -26.77 -5.39
CA PRO A 196 4.30 -28.09 -4.88
C PRO A 196 3.97 -28.25 -3.39
N ALA A 197 3.74 -27.15 -2.68
CA ALA A 197 3.39 -27.07 -1.28
C ALA A 197 2.62 -25.76 -1.01
N ASP A 198 2.08 -25.60 0.19
CA ASP A 198 1.42 -24.36 0.63
C ASP A 198 2.38 -23.15 0.74
N THR A 199 3.68 -23.39 0.54
CA THR A 199 4.71 -22.35 0.45
C THR A 199 5.45 -22.47 -0.88
N GLU A 200 5.60 -21.33 -1.56
CA GLU A 200 6.40 -21.20 -2.78
C GLU A 200 7.25 -19.92 -2.72
N TYR A 201 8.30 -19.86 -3.53
CA TYR A 201 9.25 -18.76 -3.54
C TYR A 201 9.35 -18.10 -4.91
N VAL A 202 9.19 -16.78 -4.96
CA VAL A 202 9.53 -15.99 -6.16
C VAL A 202 10.83 -15.26 -5.88
N CYS A 203 11.87 -15.59 -6.63
CA CYS A 203 13.22 -15.11 -6.35
C CYS A 203 13.79 -14.26 -7.48
N LEU A 204 14.40 -13.14 -7.12
CA LEU A 204 15.17 -12.28 -8.00
C LEU A 204 16.66 -12.58 -7.81
N ALA A 205 17.35 -12.92 -8.89
CA ALA A 205 18.75 -13.29 -8.88
C ALA A 205 19.60 -12.29 -9.66
N ASN A 206 20.61 -11.73 -9.00
CA ASN A 206 21.52 -10.75 -9.59
C ASN A 206 22.49 -11.43 -10.57
N THR A 207 22.53 -10.94 -11.81
CA THR A 207 23.40 -11.43 -12.89
C THR A 207 24.61 -10.52 -13.14
N GLY A 208 24.84 -9.52 -12.29
CA GLY A 208 25.95 -8.58 -12.36
C GLY A 208 25.71 -7.37 -13.27
N THR A 209 24.50 -7.23 -13.82
CA THR A 209 24.15 -6.14 -14.76
C THR A 209 23.42 -4.95 -14.11
N GLY A 210 23.27 -4.96 -12.79
CA GLY A 210 22.67 -3.89 -12.01
C GLY A 210 21.98 -4.43 -10.76
N THR A 211 21.18 -3.61 -10.10
CA THR A 211 20.43 -4.00 -8.88
C THR A 211 19.08 -4.60 -9.26
N PRO A 212 18.78 -5.87 -8.93
CA PRO A 212 17.44 -6.42 -9.12
C PRO A 212 16.39 -5.62 -8.35
N PHE A 213 15.21 -5.46 -8.92
CA PHE A 213 14.10 -4.74 -8.29
C PHE A 213 12.76 -5.36 -8.71
N ILE A 214 11.69 -5.05 -7.98
CA ILE A 214 10.32 -5.45 -8.31
C ILE A 214 9.36 -4.35 -7.84
N SER A 215 8.31 -4.11 -8.63
CA SER A 215 7.27 -3.12 -8.32
C SER A 215 6.02 -3.77 -7.75
N ALA A 216 5.59 -4.91 -8.31
CA ALA A 216 4.43 -5.63 -7.79
C ALA A 216 4.56 -7.14 -7.97
N LEU A 217 3.87 -7.88 -7.11
CA LEU A 217 3.72 -9.33 -7.22
C LEU A 217 2.25 -9.69 -7.00
N GLU A 218 1.61 -10.26 -8.01
CA GLU A 218 0.19 -10.62 -7.99
C GLU A 218 0.03 -12.13 -8.18
N ILE A 219 -0.79 -12.74 -7.32
CA ILE A 219 -1.11 -14.15 -7.34
C ILE A 219 -2.62 -14.32 -7.42
N ARG A 220 -3.06 -15.17 -8.35
CA ARG A 220 -4.46 -15.51 -8.59
C ARG A 220 -4.58 -17.03 -8.75
N PRO A 221 -5.55 -17.71 -8.12
CA PRO A 221 -5.91 -19.07 -8.47
C PRO A 221 -6.17 -19.22 -9.97
N SER A 222 -5.83 -20.37 -10.52
CA SER A 222 -6.08 -20.72 -11.91
C SER A 222 -6.81 -22.05 -11.95
N ASN A 223 -7.82 -22.17 -12.83
CA ASN A 223 -8.57 -23.41 -13.05
C ASN A 223 -7.92 -24.33 -14.09
N ILE A 224 -6.70 -24.00 -14.53
CA ILE A 224 -5.98 -24.81 -15.53
C ILE A 224 -5.43 -26.06 -14.83
N SER A 225 -6.23 -27.12 -14.85
CA SER A 225 -5.80 -28.45 -14.41
C SER A 225 -4.80 -29.02 -15.41
N THR A 226 -3.57 -29.29 -14.99
CA THR A 226 -2.56 -30.01 -15.78
C THR A 226 -2.89 -31.51 -15.83
N TYR A 227 -3.97 -31.88 -16.52
CA TYR A 227 -4.26 -33.28 -16.81
C TYR A 227 -3.48 -33.74 -18.04
N GLY A 228 -2.32 -34.36 -17.83
CA GLY A 228 -1.62 -35.10 -18.88
C GLY A 228 -0.10 -35.16 -18.73
N ASN A 229 0.37 -36.20 -18.05
CA ASN A 229 1.70 -36.80 -18.17
C ASN A 229 2.94 -35.90 -17.94
N GLY A 230 3.49 -36.03 -16.74
CA GLY A 230 4.94 -36.12 -16.53
C GLY A 230 5.68 -34.79 -16.56
N SER A 231 6.24 -34.43 -15.40
CA SER A 231 7.15 -33.29 -15.19
C SER A 231 6.61 -31.94 -15.65
N SER A 232 6.13 -31.12 -14.69
CA SER A 232 6.27 -29.66 -14.72
C SER A 232 6.24 -29.08 -16.14
N LEU A 233 5.10 -29.26 -16.82
CA LEU A 233 4.98 -28.87 -18.22
C LEU A 233 4.97 -27.34 -18.27
N GLU A 234 6.15 -26.84 -18.65
CA GLU A 234 6.39 -25.61 -19.39
C GLU A 234 5.69 -24.38 -18.83
N LEU A 235 6.49 -23.61 -18.07
CA LEU A 235 6.32 -22.19 -17.80
C LEU A 235 5.63 -21.53 -19.01
N ILE A 236 4.31 -21.33 -18.97
CA ILE A 236 3.62 -20.54 -19.98
C ILE A 236 4.04 -19.10 -19.71
N ASN A 237 5.18 -18.72 -20.28
CA ASN A 237 5.71 -17.37 -20.22
C ASN A 237 4.87 -16.51 -21.15
N ILE A 238 3.90 -15.82 -20.57
CA ILE A 238 3.11 -14.82 -21.29
C ILE A 238 3.92 -13.52 -21.25
N TRP A 239 4.69 -13.27 -22.32
CA TRP A 239 5.35 -11.98 -22.54
C TRP A 239 4.30 -10.97 -23.00
N LEU A 240 3.69 -10.31 -22.03
CA LEU A 240 2.92 -9.12 -22.30
C LEU A 240 3.77 -7.95 -21.80
N TYR A 241 4.19 -7.08 -22.72
CA TYR A 241 4.24 -5.67 -22.37
C TYR A 241 2.85 -5.31 -21.83
N ASP A 242 2.74 -4.37 -20.89
CA ASP A 242 1.44 -3.91 -20.37
C ASP A 242 0.69 -3.05 -21.44
N LEU A 243 0.59 -3.61 -22.65
CA LEU A 243 -0.06 -3.17 -23.87
C LEU A 243 -1.37 -3.94 -24.10
N SER A 244 -1.77 -4.83 -23.18
CA SER A 244 -3.05 -5.54 -23.26
C SER A 244 -4.20 -4.59 -22.94
N PHE A 245 -4.47 -3.63 -23.82
CA PHE A 245 -5.74 -2.92 -23.79
C PHE A 245 -6.17 -2.43 -25.18
N TYR A 246 -6.81 -3.34 -25.92
CA TYR A 246 -7.94 -2.91 -26.74
C TYR A 246 -9.13 -2.64 -25.81
N PRO A 247 -9.89 -1.54 -26.02
CA PRO A 247 -11.00 -1.18 -25.17
C PRO A 247 -12.10 -2.24 -25.32
N GLY A 248 -12.35 -3.02 -24.27
CA GLY A 248 -13.49 -3.95 -24.25
C GLY A 248 -13.36 -5.19 -23.38
N GLN A 249 -12.21 -5.47 -22.77
CA GLN A 249 -12.09 -6.64 -21.88
C GLN A 249 -12.04 -6.18 -20.42
N SER A 250 -13.08 -6.52 -19.67
CA SER A 250 -13.14 -6.38 -18.22
C SER A 250 -11.92 -7.03 -17.56
N PRO A 251 -11.40 -6.49 -16.45
CA PRO A 251 -10.40 -7.19 -15.66
C PRO A 251 -10.98 -8.56 -15.32
N GLY A 252 -10.30 -9.63 -15.73
CA GLY A 252 -10.70 -10.98 -15.42
C GLY A 252 -10.65 -11.17 -13.91
N VAL A 253 -11.84 -11.12 -13.30
CA VAL A 253 -12.19 -11.82 -12.06
C VAL A 253 -11.88 -13.30 -12.25
#